data_AF-A0A0R2X745-F1
#
_entry.id   AF-A0A0R2X745-F1
#
_cell.length_a   1.000
_cell.length_b   1.000
_cell.length_c   1.000
_cell.angle_alpha   90.00
_cell.angle_beta   90.00
_cell.angle_gamma   90.00
#
_symmetry.space_group_name_H-M   'P 1'
#
loop_
_entity.id
_entity.type
_entity.pdbx_description
1 polymer ?
#
loop_
_entity_poly.entity_id
_entity_poly.type
_entity_poly.pdbx_seq_one_letter_code
_entity_poly.pdbx_strand_id
1 'polypeptide(L)' 'MKIVLKIMFAVFLFWIAIGIFLINTEHEKAQIVMGLGIMYLSFVFMPVFIYFRYKDGRYKKYIINDEKLRDAFKNVGKN' A
#
# COMPACT_ATOMS: atom_id res chain seq x y z
N MET A 1 -14.23 1.46 -1.77
CA MET A 1 -12.95 1.78 -1.10
C MET A 1 -12.47 0.69 -0.16
N LYS A 2 -13.20 0.34 0.91
CA LYS A 2 -12.69 -0.65 1.89
C LYS A 2 -12.82 -2.09 1.41
N ILE A 3 -13.90 -2.47 0.72
CA ILE A 3 -14.20 -3.89 0.43
C ILE A 3 -13.19 -4.50 -0.55
N VAL A 4 -12.97 -3.90 -1.72
CA VAL A 4 -12.02 -4.42 -2.71
C VAL A 4 -10.61 -4.55 -2.11
N LEU A 5 -10.12 -3.49 -1.45
CA LEU A 5 -8.81 -3.52 -0.80
C LEU A 5 -8.74 -4.51 0.37
N LYS A 6 -9.80 -4.65 1.17
CA LYS A 6 -9.88 -5.67 2.23
C LYS A 6 -9.86 -7.09 1.67
N ILE A 7 -10.57 -7.35 0.58
CA ILE A 7 -10.59 -8.66 -0.09
C ILE A 7 -9.20 -8.96 -0.64
N MET A 8 -8.59 -8.03 -1.38
CA MET A 8 -7.24 -8.19 -1.91
C MET A 8 -6.19 -8.42 -0.82
N PHE A 9 -6.35 -7.75 0.32
CA PHE A 9 -5.49 -7.91 1.49
C PHE A 9 -5.71 -9.26 2.18
N ALA A 10 -6.95 -9.71 2.31
CA ALA A 10 -7.26 -11.04 2.86
C ALA A 10 -6.65 -12.15 1.98
N VAL A 11 -6.78 -12.05 0.66
CA VAL A 11 -6.15 -12.96 -0.30
C VAL A 11 -4.63 -12.96 -0.13
N PHE A 12 -4.02 -11.78 0.02
CA PHE A 12 -2.58 -11.67 0.29
C PHE A 12 -2.16 -12.39 1.58
N LEU A 13 -2.92 -12.24 2.68
CA LEU A 13 -2.62 -12.93 3.94
C LEU A 13 -2.71 -14.46 3.81
N PHE A 14 -3.74 -14.97 3.12
CA PHE A 14 -3.84 -16.40 2.84
C PHE A 14 -2.66 -16.91 2.01
N TRP A 15 -2.24 -16.14 1.00
CA TRP A 15 -1.10 -16.51 0.16
C TRP A 15 0.22 -16.54 0.96
N ILE A 16 0.46 -15.54 1.81
CA ILE A 16 1.64 -15.52 2.69
C ILE A 16 1.59 -16.68 3.68
N ALA A 17 0.43 -16.98 4.27
CA ALA A 17 0.28 -18.12 5.17
C ALA A 17 0.61 -19.46 4.48
N ILE A 18 0.11 -19.65 3.25
CA ILE A 18 0.44 -20.83 2.42
C ILE A 18 1.94 -20.86 2.10
N GLY A 19 2.54 -19.73 1.73
CA GLY A 19 3.96 -19.63 1.43
C GLY A 19 4.83 -19.99 2.64
N ILE A 20 4.51 -19.46 3.82
CA ILE A 20 5.22 -19.78 5.07
C ILE A 20 5.06 -21.25 5.42
N PHE A 21 3.86 -21.80 5.27
CA PHE A 21 3.61 -23.23 5.50
C PHE A 21 4.48 -24.10 4.57
N LEU A 22 4.52 -23.78 3.28
CA LEU A 22 5.35 -24.49 2.29
C LEU A 22 6.84 -24.42 2.60
N ILE A 23 7.33 -23.26 3.07
CA ILE A 23 8.72 -23.08 3.51
C ILE A 23 9.03 -24.00 4.69
N ASN A 24 8.15 -24.05 5.69
CA ASN A 24 8.34 -24.90 6.86
C ASN A 24 8.32 -26.40 6.53
N THR A 25 7.64 -26.79 5.45
CA THR A 25 7.65 -28.17 4.93
C THR A 25 8.79 -28.45 3.95
N GLU A 26 9.74 -27.52 3.79
CA GLU A 26 10.87 -27.61 2.83
C GLU A 26 10.45 -27.96 1.40
N HIS A 27 9.26 -27.50 1.00
CA HIS A 27 8.71 -27.84 -0.30
C HIS A 27 9.50 -27.12 -1.41
N GLU A 28 9.89 -27.85 -2.45
CA GLU A 28 10.72 -27.33 -3.56
C GLU A 28 10.18 -26.03 -4.21
N LYS A 29 8.86 -25.84 -4.21
CA LYS A 29 8.18 -24.69 -4.81
C LYS A 29 7.94 -23.53 -3.83
N ALA A 30 8.37 -23.65 -2.57
CA ALA A 30 8.09 -22.69 -1.52
C ALA A 30 8.61 -21.28 -1.87
N GLN A 31 9.83 -21.18 -2.40
CA GLN A 31 10.41 -19.90 -2.81
C GLN A 31 9.64 -19.26 -3.98
N ILE A 32 9.17 -20.06 -4.94
CA ILE A 32 8.38 -19.57 -6.08
C ILE A 32 7.04 -19.02 -5.58
N VAL A 33 6.34 -19.77 -4.72
CA VAL A 33 5.05 -19.35 -4.16
C VAL A 33 5.20 -18.08 -3.33
N MET A 34 6.27 -17.97 -2.53
CA MET A 34 6.57 -16.75 -1.78
C MET A 34 6.89 -15.57 -2.71
N GLY A 35 7.69 -15.79 -3.75
CA GLY A 35 8.02 -14.78 -4.76
C GLY A 35 6.79 -14.26 -5.50
N LEU A 36 5.84 -15.13 -5.84
CA LEU A 36 4.56 -14.73 -6.44
C LEU A 36 3.69 -13.90 -5.48
N GLY A 37 3.70 -14.22 -4.19
CA GLY A 37 3.03 -13.41 -3.17
C GLY A 37 3.61 -11.99 -3.07
N ILE A 38 4.94 -11.87 -3.09
CA ILE A 38 5.64 -10.58 -3.10
C ILE A 38 5.36 -9.83 -4.41
N MET A 39 5.39 -10.51 -5.56
CA MET A 39 5.07 -9.92 -6.85
C MET A 39 3.65 -9.37 -6.87
N TYR A 40 2.67 -10.14 -6.38
CA TYR A 40 1.29 -9.68 -6.23
C TYR A 40 1.21 -8.44 -5.33
N LEU A 41 1.91 -8.43 -4.18
CA LEU A 41 1.92 -7.28 -3.28
C LEU A 41 2.47 -6.02 -3.98
N SER A 42 3.62 -6.14 -4.63
CA SER A 42 4.35 -5.01 -5.23
C SER A 42 3.69 -4.48 -6.50
N PHE A 43 3.22 -5.36 -7.39
CA PHE A 43 2.73 -4.96 -8.71
C PHE A 43 1.21 -4.90 -8.84
N VAL A 44 0.47 -5.52 -7.92
CA VAL A 44 -1.00 -5.53 -7.98
C VAL A 44 -1.58 -4.78 -6.79
N PHE A 45 -1.28 -5.21 -5.56
CA PHE A 45 -1.88 -4.62 -4.37
C PHE A 45 -1.47 -3.17 -4.16
N MET A 46 -0.16 -2.86 -4.22
CA MET A 46 0.35 -1.52 -3.98
C MET A 46 -0.15 -0.49 -5.01
N PRO A 47 -0.10 -0.73 -6.34
CA PRO A 47 -0.62 0.24 -7.31
C PRO A 47 -2.13 0.45 -7.20
N VAL A 48 -2.90 -0.61 -6.98
CA VAL A 48 -4.35 -0.53 -6.77
C VAL A 48 -4.67 0.25 -5.49
N PHE A 49 -3.93 0.01 -4.41
CA PHE A 49 -4.04 0.77 -3.16
C PHE A 49 -3.79 2.26 -3.38
N ILE A 50 -2.68 2.62 -4.06
CA ILE A 50 -2.34 4.01 -4.37
C ILE A 50 -3.42 4.65 -5.23
N TYR A 51 -3.87 3.99 -6.30
CA TYR A 51 -4.95 4.49 -7.15
C TYR A 51 -6.19 4.81 -6.32
N PHE A 52 -6.70 3.84 -5.55
CA PHE A 52 -7.87 4.07 -4.72
C PHE A 52 -7.63 5.10 -3.63
N ARG A 53 -6.41 5.25 -3.10
CA ARG A 53 -6.08 6.24 -2.07
C ARG A 53 -6.20 7.66 -2.61
N TYR A 54 -5.68 7.91 -3.81
CA TYR A 54 -5.58 9.24 -4.42
C TYR A 54 -6.71 9.57 -5.40
N LYS A 55 -7.55 8.60 -5.73
CA LYS A 55 -8.79 8.80 -6.50
C LYS A 55 -9.64 9.95 -5.91
N ASP A 56 -10.41 10.61 -6.77
CA ASP A 56 -11.39 11.66 -6.43
C ASP A 56 -10.76 12.96 -5.90
N GLY A 57 -9.58 13.32 -6.38
CA GLY A 57 -8.96 14.61 -6.04
C GLY A 57 -8.33 14.64 -4.64
N ARG A 58 -8.31 13.52 -3.90
CA ARG A 58 -7.71 13.45 -2.56
C ARG A 58 -6.20 13.73 -2.54
N TYR A 59 -5.53 13.62 -3.68
CA TYR A 59 -4.14 14.06 -3.83
C TYR A 59 -3.95 15.56 -3.60
N LYS A 60 -4.96 16.39 -3.90
CA LYS A 60 -4.91 17.86 -3.71
C LYS A 60 -4.69 18.26 -2.25
N LYS A 61 -5.02 17.39 -1.29
CA LYS A 61 -4.69 17.60 0.13
C LYS A 61 -3.18 17.67 0.37
N TYR A 62 -2.39 16.93 -0.40
CA TYR A 62 -0.93 16.82 -0.26
C TYR A 62 -0.16 17.79 -1.16
N ILE A 63 -0.82 18.48 -2.09
CA ILE A 63 -0.20 19.54 -2.87
C ILE A 63 0.05 20.73 -1.96
N ILE A 64 1.31 21.16 -1.88
CA ILE A 64 1.70 22.43 -1.28
C ILE A 64 1.32 23.54 -2.27
N ASN A 65 0.49 24.47 -1.80
CA ASN A 65 0.13 25.68 -2.55
C ASN A 65 0.58 26.91 -1.75
N ASP A 66 0.59 28.06 -2.41
CA ASP A 66 1.06 29.33 -1.82
C ASP A 66 0.28 29.69 -0.55
N GLU A 67 -1.02 29.41 -0.49
CA GLU A 67 -1.83 29.60 0.71
C GLU A 67 -1.36 28.73 1.88
N LYS A 68 -1.12 27.43 1.67
CA LYS A 68 -0.62 26.52 2.72
C LYS A 68 0.79 26.90 3.17
N LEU A 69 1.65 27.33 2.25
CA LEU A 69 2.97 27.85 2.61
C LEU A 69 2.83 29.10 3.47
N ARG A 70 2.01 30.05 3.04
CA ARG A 70 1.79 31.31 3.75
C ARG A 70 1.20 31.08 5.13
N ASP A 71 0.26 30.15 5.28
CA ASP A 71 -0.29 29.74 6.58
C ASP A 71 0.74 29.02 7.46
N ALA A 72 1.54 28.11 6.90
CA ALA A 72 2.58 27.39 7.64
C ALA A 72 3.66 28.33 8.19
N PHE A 73 4.00 29.39 7.44
CA PHE A 73 5.03 30.36 7.83
C PHE A 73 4.47 31.63 8.49
N LYS A 74 3.14 31.79 8.62
CA LYS A 74 2.49 33.00 9.15
C LYS A 74 2.92 33.40 10.57
N ASN A 75 3.32 32.41 11.36
CA ASN A 75 3.67 32.55 12.77
C ASN A 75 5.16 32.32 13.04
N VAL A 76 5.97 32.06 12.01
CA VAL A 76 7.41 31.89 12.17
C VAL A 76 8.03 33.26 12.40
N GLY A 77 8.59 33.49 13.59
CA GLY A 77 9.22 34.76 13.97
C GLY A 77 8.29 35.80 14.60
N LYS A 78 7.01 35.48 14.84
CA LYS A 78 6.14 36.28 15.70
C LYS A 78 6.26 35.80 17.14
N ASN A 79 7.27 36.33 17.83
CA ASN A 79 7.24 36.49 19.29
C ASN A 79 6.63 37.86 19.61
#